data_AF-A0A2T1N861-F1
#
_entry.id   AF-A0A2T1N861-F1
#
_cell.length_a   1.000
_cell.length_b   1.000
_cell.length_c   1.000
_cell.angle_alpha   90.00
_cell.angle_beta   90.00
_cell.angle_gamma   90.00
#
_symmetry.space_group_name_H-M   'P 1'
#
loop_
_entity.id
_entity.type
_entity.pdbx_description
1 polymer ?
#
loop_
_entity_poly.entity_id
_entity_poly.type
_entity_poly.pdbx_seq_one_letter_code
_entity_poly.pdbx_strand_id
1 'polypeptide(L)'
;MRTILFLFLLTTSISLAQVGIGTTNPNPDALLDLTTTDQGLLLPRVILTDSTSAAPLTAHVAGMFVYNTTTSGNVSQGVYYNDGISWRRLNSAARGWLLNGNTGTNSTTNFLGTTDNQALTIRTNDIEKVRVETNGTISTLNTGRSVFIGEGAGANDDLTDNINTFIGYNSGMSNTDGLRNTALGVNTLSSNISGRNNTAIGGLALTSNISGDSNIAVGAFSLSNNTDGRNNIGLGNQTLRSNIFGEGNVAIGDYAGRVLDFGNAVDIDNNFNVFVGSGAGNSDRNSSRNVYIGYDAGAGDYDLTGNTGTLEDKVGNVFIGNQAGYDESGSNKLYIENTANDADNALIYGEFDNNILRTNSEFQIGNPATSGYAFPTTDGTANQILVTDGSGAVSWQNANTSTLSLVRARMTSAQTLVSGSQKLLFDTTDFDLNSEFDTVNNQFVAGSDGFYNFSAQFSTDAQTNTTTYTLVIYINGSIYQRVEQNHSGSGRITRQISAIAQLSATDIVHIEVITTGTGAGTSVLNNNTRTCFNIERIR
;
A
#
# COMPACT_ATOMS: atom_id res chain seq x y z
N MET A 1 -6.59 105.99 -85.78
CA MET A 1 -6.37 106.43 -84.39
C MET A 1 -7.22 105.54 -83.49
N ARG A 2 -6.65 105.07 -82.38
CA ARG A 2 -7.19 104.05 -81.46
C ARG A 2 -8.50 104.52 -80.80
N THR A 3 -9.47 103.63 -80.65
CA THR A 3 -10.53 103.80 -79.63
C THR A 3 -10.81 102.44 -78.99
N ILE A 4 -10.48 102.36 -77.70
CA ILE A 4 -10.50 101.16 -76.86
C ILE A 4 -11.95 100.81 -76.54
N LEU A 5 -12.33 99.56 -76.85
CA LEU A 5 -13.59 98.96 -76.44
C LEU A 5 -13.45 98.54 -74.96
N PHE A 6 -14.01 99.31 -74.03
CA PHE A 6 -14.16 98.89 -72.64
C PHE A 6 -15.41 98.00 -72.51
N LEU A 7 -15.20 96.68 -72.57
CA LEU A 7 -16.20 95.70 -72.16
C LEU A 7 -16.25 95.71 -70.62
N PHE A 8 -17.26 96.36 -70.06
CA PHE A 8 -17.51 96.35 -68.60
C PHE A 8 -18.09 94.98 -68.22
N LEU A 9 -17.23 94.09 -67.73
CA LEU A 9 -17.61 92.82 -67.14
C LEU A 9 -18.14 93.11 -65.72
N LEU A 10 -19.46 93.00 -65.50
CA LEU A 10 -20.01 92.98 -64.14
C LEU A 10 -19.57 91.68 -63.46
N THR A 11 -18.58 91.74 -62.58
CA THR A 11 -18.23 90.65 -61.69
C THR A 11 -19.15 90.69 -60.47
N THR A 12 -20.09 89.75 -60.36
CA THR A 12 -20.83 89.51 -59.13
C THR A 12 -19.90 88.84 -58.13
N SER A 13 -19.39 89.56 -57.13
CA SER A 13 -18.72 88.96 -55.99
C SER A 13 -19.77 88.42 -55.02
N ILE A 14 -19.76 87.09 -54.82
CA ILE A 14 -20.52 86.45 -53.74
C ILE A 14 -19.72 86.71 -52.45
N SER A 15 -20.20 87.60 -51.58
CA SER A 15 -19.66 87.72 -50.22
C SER A 15 -20.26 86.63 -49.36
N LEU A 16 -19.45 85.67 -48.93
CA LEU A 16 -19.86 84.67 -47.95
C LEU A 16 -19.96 85.34 -46.55
N ALA A 17 -20.97 84.97 -45.76
CA ALA A 17 -21.37 85.65 -44.52
C ALA A 17 -20.72 85.06 -43.25
N GLN A 18 -19.54 84.43 -43.34
CA GLN A 18 -18.86 83.92 -42.14
C GLN A 18 -18.33 85.06 -41.28
N VAL A 19 -18.49 84.92 -39.96
CA VAL A 19 -17.91 85.82 -38.97
C VAL A 19 -16.59 85.22 -38.50
N GLY A 20 -15.48 85.79 -38.93
CA GLY A 20 -14.16 85.52 -38.33
C GLY A 20 -13.85 86.55 -37.24
N ILE A 21 -13.53 86.11 -36.03
CA ILE A 21 -12.99 86.98 -34.97
C ILE A 21 -11.58 86.52 -34.64
N GLY A 22 -10.60 87.39 -34.87
CA GLY A 22 -9.18 87.08 -34.68
C GLY A 22 -8.53 86.27 -35.80
N THR A 23 -9.25 86.04 -36.92
CA THR A 23 -8.72 85.43 -38.16
C THR A 23 -9.19 86.21 -39.38
N THR A 24 -8.33 86.32 -40.39
CA THR A 24 -8.66 86.89 -41.72
C THR A 24 -9.07 85.83 -42.74
N ASN A 25 -8.97 84.55 -42.37
CA ASN A 25 -9.35 83.41 -43.20
C ASN A 25 -10.21 82.46 -42.37
N PRO A 26 -11.46 82.86 -42.05
CA PRO A 26 -12.37 82.01 -41.27
C PRO A 26 -12.61 80.70 -42.01
N ASN A 27 -12.72 79.60 -41.27
CA ASN A 27 -13.03 78.30 -41.81
C ASN A 27 -14.32 78.38 -42.67
N PRO A 28 -14.30 77.95 -43.95
CA PRO A 28 -15.46 78.09 -44.84
C PRO A 28 -16.70 77.34 -44.35
N ASP A 29 -16.54 76.31 -43.51
CA ASP A 29 -17.61 75.50 -42.94
C ASP A 29 -18.16 76.06 -41.61
N ALA A 30 -17.56 77.14 -41.07
CA ALA A 30 -17.98 77.75 -39.81
C ALA A 30 -18.72 79.08 -40.05
N LEU A 31 -19.92 79.23 -39.47
CA LEU A 31 -20.59 80.54 -39.44
C LEU A 31 -19.85 81.53 -38.52
N LEU A 32 -19.24 81.04 -37.44
CA LEU A 32 -18.41 81.80 -36.51
C LEU A 32 -17.11 81.04 -36.25
N ASP A 33 -15.97 81.64 -36.62
CA ASP A 33 -14.63 81.11 -36.35
C ASP A 33 -13.88 82.08 -35.43
N LEU A 34 -13.36 81.57 -34.31
CA LEU A 34 -12.72 82.34 -33.25
C LEU A 34 -11.26 81.89 -33.13
N THR A 35 -10.30 82.77 -33.42
CA THR A 35 -8.86 82.48 -33.31
C THR A 35 -8.20 83.44 -32.34
N THR A 36 -7.61 82.91 -31.26
CA THR A 36 -6.90 83.66 -30.21
C THR A 36 -6.00 82.70 -29.43
N THR A 37 -4.91 83.21 -28.81
CA THR A 37 -4.00 82.41 -27.97
C THR A 37 -4.20 82.63 -26.47
N ASP A 38 -4.99 83.65 -26.07
CA ASP A 38 -5.12 84.11 -24.68
C ASP A 38 -6.56 84.47 -24.26
N GLN A 39 -7.52 84.48 -25.19
CA GLN A 39 -8.94 84.69 -24.94
C GLN A 39 -9.74 83.42 -25.24
N GLY A 40 -10.95 83.31 -24.69
CA GLY A 40 -11.84 82.17 -24.91
C GLY A 40 -13.29 82.60 -25.17
N LEU A 41 -14.14 81.67 -25.58
CA LEU A 41 -15.57 81.91 -25.74
C LEU A 41 -16.27 81.82 -24.38
N LEU A 42 -16.81 82.94 -23.89
CA LEU A 42 -17.66 82.95 -22.71
C LEU A 42 -19.11 82.64 -23.11
N LEU A 43 -19.58 81.44 -22.79
CA LEU A 43 -20.97 81.04 -23.05
C LEU A 43 -21.97 81.79 -22.15
N PRO A 44 -23.23 81.98 -22.60
CA PRO A 44 -24.30 82.50 -21.76
C PRO A 44 -24.44 81.71 -20.46
N ARG A 45 -24.44 82.42 -19.34
CA ARG A 45 -24.60 81.82 -18.00
C ARG A 45 -26.07 81.76 -17.64
N VAL A 46 -26.56 80.56 -17.36
CA VAL A 46 -27.97 80.31 -17.03
C VAL A 46 -28.09 79.50 -15.74
N ILE A 47 -29.30 79.47 -15.18
CA ILE A 47 -29.66 78.61 -14.05
C ILE A 47 -30.57 77.52 -14.61
N LEU A 48 -30.06 76.30 -14.71
CA LEU A 48 -30.86 75.12 -15.02
C LEU A 48 -31.30 74.45 -13.72
N THR A 49 -32.57 74.10 -13.61
CA THR A 49 -33.12 73.41 -12.42
C THR A 49 -33.35 71.92 -12.64
N ASP A 50 -33.57 71.51 -13.89
CA ASP A 50 -33.74 70.12 -14.33
C ASP A 50 -33.34 70.01 -15.82
N SER A 51 -32.73 68.89 -16.23
CA SER A 51 -32.28 68.69 -17.62
C SER A 51 -33.42 68.58 -18.62
N THR A 52 -34.62 68.19 -18.18
CA THR A 52 -35.82 68.03 -19.03
C THR A 52 -36.64 69.31 -19.14
N SER A 53 -36.29 70.35 -18.37
CA SER A 53 -36.92 71.66 -18.46
C SER A 53 -36.21 72.53 -19.50
N ALA A 54 -36.97 73.15 -20.40
CA ALA A 54 -36.44 74.12 -21.36
C ALA A 54 -35.93 75.39 -20.67
N ALA A 55 -36.42 75.68 -19.46
CA ALA A 55 -36.10 76.89 -18.73
C ALA A 55 -34.57 77.05 -18.53
N PRO A 56 -34.03 78.27 -18.68
CA PRO A 56 -34.75 79.55 -18.83
C PRO A 56 -35.21 79.89 -20.25
N LEU A 57 -35.04 78.99 -21.23
CA LEU A 57 -35.59 79.17 -22.56
C LEU A 57 -37.10 78.85 -22.55
N THR A 58 -37.81 79.38 -23.54
CA THR A 58 -39.23 79.08 -23.76
C THR A 58 -39.46 77.71 -24.40
N ALA A 59 -38.44 77.13 -25.07
CA ALA A 59 -38.44 75.80 -25.66
C ALA A 59 -37.01 75.26 -25.80
N HIS A 60 -36.86 73.93 -25.92
CA HIS A 60 -35.58 73.32 -26.24
C HIS A 60 -35.18 73.63 -27.69
N VAL A 61 -33.91 74.02 -27.89
CA VAL A 61 -33.36 74.36 -29.21
C VAL A 61 -32.08 73.56 -29.43
N ALA A 62 -32.11 72.55 -30.30
CA ALA A 62 -30.98 71.67 -30.56
C ALA A 62 -29.73 72.46 -30.98
N GLY A 63 -28.57 72.10 -30.41
CA GLY A 63 -27.29 72.75 -30.67
C GLY A 63 -27.02 74.02 -29.84
N MET A 64 -27.96 74.46 -28.99
CA MET A 64 -27.75 75.62 -28.09
C MET A 64 -26.76 75.28 -26.97
N PHE A 65 -25.70 76.07 -26.80
CA PHE A 65 -24.72 75.93 -25.72
C PHE A 65 -24.86 77.00 -24.65
N VAL A 66 -24.79 76.57 -23.39
CA VAL A 66 -24.85 77.45 -22.21
C VAL A 66 -23.90 76.96 -21.12
N TYR A 67 -23.53 77.84 -20.20
CA TYR A 67 -22.88 77.46 -18.95
C TYR A 67 -23.91 77.50 -17.80
N ASN A 68 -24.27 76.34 -17.25
CA ASN A 68 -25.12 76.25 -16.07
C ASN A 68 -24.33 76.66 -14.83
N THR A 69 -24.92 77.52 -14.01
CA THR A 69 -24.29 78.12 -12.83
C THR A 69 -24.72 77.52 -11.49
N THR A 70 -25.68 76.59 -11.49
CA THR A 70 -26.20 75.97 -10.27
C THR A 70 -26.08 74.45 -10.29
N THR A 71 -26.14 73.83 -9.10
CA THR A 71 -26.38 72.40 -8.96
C THR A 71 -27.75 72.21 -8.31
N SER A 72 -28.72 71.73 -9.09
CA SER A 72 -30.11 71.58 -8.71
C SER A 72 -30.74 70.44 -9.51
N GLY A 73 -31.60 69.63 -8.88
CA GLY A 73 -32.20 68.46 -9.55
C GLY A 73 -31.13 67.51 -10.07
N ASN A 74 -31.21 67.17 -11.36
CA ASN A 74 -30.24 66.30 -12.04
C ASN A 74 -29.16 67.05 -12.85
N VAL A 75 -29.10 68.39 -12.74
CA VAL A 75 -28.08 69.23 -13.38
C VAL A 75 -27.09 69.77 -12.35
N SER A 76 -25.81 69.79 -12.74
CA SER A 76 -24.71 70.40 -11.99
C SER A 76 -24.07 71.55 -12.76
N GLN A 77 -23.28 72.38 -12.09
CA GLN A 77 -22.53 73.47 -12.72
C GLN A 77 -21.63 72.94 -13.86
N GLY A 78 -21.62 73.62 -15.01
CA GLY A 78 -20.81 73.23 -16.17
C GLY A 78 -21.40 73.63 -17.52
N VAL A 79 -20.74 73.24 -18.60
CA VAL A 79 -21.21 73.48 -19.98
C VAL A 79 -22.30 72.47 -20.34
N TYR A 80 -23.39 72.95 -20.94
CA TYR A 80 -24.47 72.13 -21.48
C TYR A 80 -24.71 72.51 -22.92
N TYR A 81 -25.08 71.51 -23.72
CA TYR A 81 -25.77 71.75 -24.98
C TYR A 81 -27.21 71.22 -24.89
N ASN A 82 -28.11 71.79 -25.67
CA ASN A 82 -29.48 71.32 -25.77
C ASN A 82 -29.57 70.37 -26.97
N ASP A 83 -30.15 69.18 -26.80
CA ASP A 83 -30.31 68.19 -27.89
C ASP A 83 -31.66 68.33 -28.63
N GLY A 84 -32.44 69.36 -28.32
CA GLY A 84 -33.80 69.59 -28.83
C GLY A 84 -34.90 69.04 -27.92
N ILE A 85 -34.54 68.24 -26.91
CA ILE A 85 -35.49 67.62 -25.97
C ILE A 85 -35.05 67.88 -24.52
N SER A 86 -33.75 68.02 -24.27
CA SER A 86 -33.16 68.13 -22.94
C SER A 86 -31.82 68.86 -22.96
N TRP A 87 -31.38 69.35 -21.81
CA TRP A 87 -30.04 69.85 -21.58
C TRP A 87 -29.09 68.69 -21.28
N ARG A 88 -28.13 68.48 -22.18
CA ARG A 88 -27.05 67.50 -22.04
C ARG A 88 -25.79 68.20 -21.56
N ARG A 89 -25.30 67.80 -20.38
CA ARG A 89 -24.00 68.28 -19.89
C ARG A 89 -22.92 67.81 -20.84
N LEU A 90 -22.08 68.72 -21.30
CA LEU A 90 -20.87 68.40 -22.03
C LEU A 90 -19.86 67.83 -21.01
N ASN A 91 -19.94 66.54 -20.76
CA ASN A 91 -19.06 65.85 -19.82
C ASN A 91 -17.76 65.45 -20.53
N SER A 92 -16.61 65.87 -20.00
CA SER A 92 -15.36 65.16 -20.22
C SER A 92 -15.43 63.78 -19.54
N ALA A 93 -14.68 62.81 -20.04
CA ALA A 93 -14.74 61.37 -19.75
C ALA A 93 -14.61 60.89 -18.27
N ALA A 94 -14.75 61.78 -17.28
CA ALA A 94 -14.42 61.55 -15.87
C ALA A 94 -15.41 60.69 -15.06
N ARG A 95 -16.39 60.02 -15.69
CA ARG A 95 -17.37 59.16 -14.98
C ARG A 95 -17.32 57.68 -15.39
N GLY A 96 -16.41 57.28 -16.28
CA GLY A 96 -16.25 55.88 -16.71
C GLY A 96 -15.02 55.21 -16.10
N TRP A 97 -14.99 53.89 -16.20
CA TRP A 97 -13.77 53.10 -16.03
C TRP A 97 -12.97 53.15 -17.35
N LEU A 98 -11.78 53.74 -17.32
CA LEU A 98 -10.98 53.99 -18.53
C LEU A 98 -10.17 52.74 -18.93
N LEU A 99 -9.89 52.58 -20.22
CA LEU A 99 -9.12 51.44 -20.76
C LEU A 99 -7.71 51.32 -20.16
N ASN A 100 -7.09 52.45 -19.83
CA ASN A 100 -5.76 52.51 -19.20
C ASN A 100 -5.84 52.59 -17.66
N GLY A 101 -7.04 52.46 -17.08
CA GLY A 101 -7.31 52.59 -15.65
C GLY A 101 -7.53 54.03 -15.16
N ASN A 102 -7.95 54.16 -13.90
CA ASN A 102 -8.23 55.43 -13.23
C ASN A 102 -7.29 55.64 -12.04
N THR A 103 -6.84 56.88 -11.79
CA THR A 103 -6.03 57.26 -10.62
C THR A 103 -6.90 57.85 -9.49
N GLY A 104 -6.44 57.80 -8.23
CA GLY A 104 -7.09 58.47 -7.09
C GLY A 104 -8.39 57.84 -6.59
N THR A 105 -8.54 56.52 -6.73
CA THR A 105 -9.78 55.80 -6.40
C THR A 105 -9.91 55.51 -4.90
N ASN A 106 -11.17 55.43 -4.42
CA ASN A 106 -11.53 55.03 -3.06
C ASN A 106 -12.50 53.85 -3.12
N SER A 107 -12.15 52.72 -2.50
CA SER A 107 -12.92 51.47 -2.55
C SER A 107 -14.33 51.55 -1.95
N THR A 108 -14.64 52.58 -1.16
CA THR A 108 -15.98 52.80 -0.59
C THR A 108 -16.93 53.52 -1.55
N THR A 109 -16.41 54.30 -2.50
CA THR A 109 -17.21 55.15 -3.39
C THR A 109 -16.93 54.93 -4.87
N ASN A 110 -15.87 54.20 -5.23
CA ASN A 110 -15.48 53.92 -6.60
C ASN A 110 -15.35 52.41 -6.81
N PHE A 111 -16.08 51.88 -7.78
CA PHE A 111 -16.06 50.48 -8.14
C PHE A 111 -16.51 50.28 -9.58
N LEU A 112 -16.12 49.15 -10.16
CA LEU A 112 -16.70 48.64 -11.40
C LEU A 112 -17.87 47.71 -11.02
N GLY A 113 -19.10 48.12 -11.30
CA GLY A 113 -20.28 47.35 -10.91
C GLY A 113 -21.58 48.13 -10.95
N THR A 114 -22.60 47.57 -10.30
CA THR A 114 -23.97 48.09 -10.21
C THR A 114 -24.26 48.65 -8.81
N THR A 115 -25.21 49.59 -8.72
CA THR A 115 -25.70 50.14 -7.42
C THR A 115 -27.08 49.60 -7.05
N ASP A 116 -27.73 48.94 -7.99
CA ASP A 116 -29.00 48.25 -7.85
C ASP A 116 -28.78 46.72 -7.75
N ASN A 117 -29.85 45.98 -7.50
CA ASN A 117 -29.81 44.52 -7.37
C ASN A 117 -29.76 43.83 -8.75
N GLN A 118 -28.83 44.26 -9.59
CA GLN A 118 -28.60 43.72 -10.94
C GLN A 118 -27.18 43.17 -11.03
N ALA A 119 -27.02 42.08 -11.77
CA ALA A 119 -25.71 41.44 -11.96
C ALA A 119 -24.79 42.30 -12.85
N LEU A 120 -23.47 42.21 -12.61
CA LEU A 120 -22.46 42.79 -13.50
C LEU A 120 -22.06 41.74 -14.55
N THR A 121 -22.28 42.04 -15.83
CA THR A 121 -21.89 41.17 -16.95
C THR A 121 -20.64 41.69 -17.68
N ILE A 122 -19.72 40.78 -18.00
CA ILE A 122 -18.58 40.98 -18.88
C ILE A 122 -18.79 40.18 -20.17
N ARG A 123 -18.70 40.86 -21.33
CA ARG A 123 -18.94 40.28 -22.66
C ARG A 123 -17.71 40.38 -23.57
N THR A 124 -17.59 39.45 -24.51
CA THR A 124 -16.72 39.57 -25.68
C THR A 124 -17.54 39.26 -26.93
N ASN A 125 -17.45 40.12 -27.97
CA ASN A 125 -18.27 39.99 -29.19
C ASN A 125 -19.78 39.86 -28.89
N ASP A 126 -20.28 40.66 -27.94
CA ASP A 126 -21.66 40.60 -27.43
C ASP A 126 -22.11 39.28 -26.79
N ILE A 127 -21.18 38.35 -26.59
CA ILE A 127 -21.41 37.09 -25.88
C ILE A 127 -20.97 37.27 -24.43
N GLU A 128 -21.87 36.96 -23.51
CA GLU A 128 -21.58 36.98 -22.08
C GLU A 128 -20.61 35.86 -21.70
N LYS A 129 -19.51 36.22 -21.03
CA LYS A 129 -18.44 35.28 -20.63
C LYS A 129 -18.34 35.12 -19.13
N VAL A 130 -18.50 36.23 -18.40
CA VAL A 130 -18.44 36.24 -16.93
C VAL A 130 -19.58 37.09 -16.40
N ARG A 131 -20.21 36.63 -15.32
CA ARG A 131 -21.23 37.39 -14.60
C ARG A 131 -20.97 37.33 -13.11
N VAL A 132 -20.95 38.50 -12.45
CA VAL A 132 -21.01 38.60 -10.99
C VAL A 132 -22.49 38.71 -10.61
N GLU A 133 -23.03 37.64 -10.03
CA GLU A 133 -24.44 37.50 -9.71
C GLU A 133 -24.82 38.27 -8.44
N THR A 134 -26.10 38.63 -8.32
CA THR A 134 -26.62 39.36 -7.16
C THR A 134 -26.58 38.55 -5.86
N ASN A 135 -26.38 37.24 -5.95
CA ASN A 135 -26.24 36.33 -4.81
C ASN A 135 -24.77 36.17 -4.34
N GLY A 136 -23.83 36.91 -4.92
CA GLY A 136 -22.40 36.88 -4.56
C GLY A 136 -21.57 35.82 -5.29
N THR A 137 -22.13 35.09 -6.26
CA THR A 137 -21.40 34.11 -7.07
C THR A 137 -20.82 34.72 -8.34
N ILE A 138 -19.80 34.07 -8.93
CA ILE A 138 -19.27 34.40 -10.26
C ILE A 138 -19.56 33.22 -11.18
N SER A 139 -20.23 33.48 -12.29
CA SER A 139 -20.54 32.47 -13.31
C SER A 139 -19.64 32.62 -14.53
N THR A 140 -19.03 31.52 -14.97
CA THR A 140 -18.48 31.35 -16.32
C THR A 140 -19.61 30.90 -17.24
N LEU A 141 -19.78 31.59 -18.37
CA LEU A 141 -20.91 31.42 -19.27
C LEU A 141 -20.43 31.06 -20.67
N ASN A 142 -21.24 30.27 -21.38
CA ASN A 142 -20.90 29.69 -22.69
C ASN A 142 -19.65 28.79 -22.63
N THR A 143 -19.61 27.93 -21.61
CA THR A 143 -18.52 26.99 -21.30
C THR A 143 -19.03 25.59 -20.95
N GLY A 144 -20.28 25.26 -21.28
CA GLY A 144 -20.78 23.92 -20.96
C GLY A 144 -20.91 23.61 -19.46
N ARG A 145 -21.22 24.63 -18.65
CA ARG A 145 -21.19 24.60 -17.17
C ARG A 145 -19.80 24.29 -16.59
N SER A 146 -18.75 24.46 -17.39
CA SER A 146 -17.37 24.33 -16.96
C SER A 146 -16.75 25.65 -16.49
N VAL A 147 -15.70 25.58 -15.69
CA VAL A 147 -14.87 26.71 -15.27
C VAL A 147 -13.53 26.62 -16.00
N PHE A 148 -13.23 27.61 -16.85
CA PHE A 148 -11.98 27.68 -17.60
C PHE A 148 -11.23 28.97 -17.24
N ILE A 149 -10.06 28.84 -16.62
CA ILE A 149 -9.24 29.98 -16.19
C ILE A 149 -7.78 29.73 -16.60
N GLY A 150 -7.24 30.57 -17.48
CA GLY A 150 -5.88 30.44 -18.01
C GLY A 150 -5.89 30.36 -19.54
N GLU A 151 -4.78 30.76 -20.16
CA GLU A 151 -4.62 30.65 -21.61
C GLU A 151 -4.69 29.18 -22.05
N GLY A 152 -5.51 28.88 -23.06
CA GLY A 152 -5.68 27.53 -23.59
C GLY A 152 -6.53 26.58 -22.73
N ALA A 153 -7.01 27.00 -21.55
CA ALA A 153 -7.85 26.16 -20.70
C ALA A 153 -9.18 25.84 -21.39
N GLY A 154 -9.48 24.54 -21.58
CA GLY A 154 -10.71 24.08 -22.25
C GLY A 154 -10.87 24.54 -23.70
N ALA A 155 -9.79 24.84 -24.42
CA ALA A 155 -9.85 25.49 -25.74
C ALA A 155 -10.66 24.72 -26.81
N ASN A 156 -10.67 23.39 -26.74
CA ASN A 156 -11.37 22.52 -27.70
C ASN A 156 -12.70 21.95 -27.16
N ASP A 157 -13.17 22.42 -25.99
CA ASP A 157 -14.42 21.95 -25.39
C ASP A 157 -15.60 22.21 -26.34
N ASP A 158 -16.49 21.22 -26.49
CA ASP A 158 -17.65 21.30 -27.38
C ASP A 158 -18.79 22.20 -26.86
N LEU A 159 -18.61 22.80 -25.68
CA LEU A 159 -19.52 23.69 -24.97
C LEU A 159 -20.85 23.02 -24.55
N THR A 160 -20.93 21.69 -24.59
CA THR A 160 -22.05 20.90 -24.05
C THR A 160 -21.92 20.74 -22.52
N ASP A 161 -22.87 20.08 -21.82
CA ASP A 161 -22.91 20.04 -20.34
C ASP A 161 -21.80 19.12 -19.73
N ASN A 162 -20.53 19.49 -19.95
CA ASN A 162 -19.35 18.73 -19.57
C ASN A 162 -18.98 18.92 -18.09
N ILE A 163 -19.24 20.08 -17.49
CA ILE A 163 -19.06 20.32 -16.05
C ILE A 163 -17.60 20.08 -15.60
N ASN A 164 -16.64 20.61 -16.37
CA ASN A 164 -15.21 20.54 -16.06
C ASN A 164 -14.73 21.73 -15.23
N THR A 165 -13.63 21.59 -14.49
CA THR A 165 -12.92 22.71 -13.85
C THR A 165 -11.47 22.68 -14.31
N PHE A 166 -11.09 23.55 -15.26
CA PHE A 166 -9.73 23.65 -15.79
C PHE A 166 -9.12 25.00 -15.44
N ILE A 167 -8.04 24.98 -14.68
CA ILE A 167 -7.36 26.18 -14.19
C ILE A 167 -5.85 26.04 -14.42
N GLY A 168 -5.29 26.85 -15.31
CA GLY A 168 -3.88 26.85 -15.67
C GLY A 168 -3.64 26.90 -17.19
N TYR A 169 -2.41 27.20 -17.58
CA TYR A 169 -1.99 27.21 -19.00
C TYR A 169 -2.22 25.83 -19.63
N ASN A 170 -2.98 25.77 -20.73
CA ASN A 170 -3.36 24.57 -21.48
C ASN A 170 -4.01 23.44 -20.65
N SER A 171 -4.62 23.79 -19.51
CA SER A 171 -5.35 22.83 -18.69
C SER A 171 -6.57 22.28 -19.45
N GLY A 172 -6.62 20.97 -19.69
CA GLY A 172 -7.70 20.33 -20.47
C GLY A 172 -7.83 20.82 -21.91
N MET A 173 -6.76 21.32 -22.53
CA MET A 173 -6.80 21.98 -23.85
C MET A 173 -7.44 21.13 -24.95
N SER A 174 -7.17 19.82 -24.98
CA SER A 174 -7.69 18.90 -26.01
C SER A 174 -9.04 18.26 -25.65
N ASN A 175 -9.63 18.61 -24.50
CA ASN A 175 -10.90 18.03 -24.07
C ASN A 175 -12.02 18.48 -25.00
N THR A 176 -12.71 17.51 -25.59
CA THR A 176 -13.83 17.76 -26.50
C THR A 176 -15.17 17.45 -25.85
N ASP A 177 -15.34 16.25 -25.27
CA ASP A 177 -16.60 15.72 -24.71
C ASP A 177 -16.38 15.00 -23.35
N GLY A 178 -15.17 15.13 -22.79
CA GLY A 178 -14.81 14.52 -21.51
C GLY A 178 -15.40 15.31 -20.36
N LEU A 179 -16.23 14.68 -19.53
CA LEU A 179 -17.03 15.34 -18.50
C LEU A 179 -16.54 15.13 -17.06
N ARG A 180 -16.86 16.08 -16.18
CA ARG A 180 -16.62 16.07 -14.73
C ARG A 180 -15.16 15.92 -14.34
N ASN A 181 -14.25 16.51 -15.11
CA ASN A 181 -12.83 16.53 -14.81
C ASN A 181 -12.46 17.77 -14.00
N THR A 182 -11.54 17.62 -13.05
CA THR A 182 -10.89 18.72 -12.32
C THR A 182 -9.42 18.75 -12.70
N ALA A 183 -8.92 19.85 -13.26
CA ALA A 183 -7.55 20.03 -13.68
C ALA A 183 -7.02 21.38 -13.15
N LEU A 184 -5.97 21.34 -12.31
CA LEU A 184 -5.37 22.52 -11.71
C LEU A 184 -3.85 22.48 -11.86
N GLY A 185 -3.32 23.33 -12.73
CA GLY A 185 -1.88 23.43 -13.02
C GLY A 185 -1.59 23.49 -14.51
N VAL A 186 -0.33 23.77 -14.84
CA VAL A 186 0.15 23.87 -16.23
C VAL A 186 0.11 22.51 -16.92
N ASN A 187 -0.47 22.46 -18.13
CA ASN A 187 -0.59 21.26 -18.97
C ASN A 187 -1.23 20.05 -18.25
N THR A 188 -2.12 20.28 -17.30
CA THR A 188 -2.90 19.22 -16.64
C THR A 188 -3.99 18.70 -17.59
N LEU A 189 -4.13 17.38 -17.73
CA LEU A 189 -5.12 16.76 -18.65
C LEU A 189 -5.07 17.30 -20.09
N SER A 190 -3.93 17.81 -20.57
CA SER A 190 -3.83 18.55 -21.83
C SER A 190 -4.18 17.73 -23.07
N SER A 191 -4.03 16.40 -23.03
CA SER A 191 -4.35 15.48 -24.13
C SER A 191 -5.69 14.76 -23.96
N ASN A 192 -6.42 15.00 -22.86
CA ASN A 192 -7.68 14.30 -22.58
C ASN A 192 -8.69 14.66 -23.64
N ILE A 193 -9.24 13.67 -24.36
CA ILE A 193 -10.25 13.89 -25.39
C ILE A 193 -11.64 13.67 -24.80
N SER A 194 -11.88 12.44 -24.31
CA SER A 194 -13.20 11.97 -23.86
C SER A 194 -13.22 11.39 -22.44
N GLY A 195 -12.06 11.27 -21.80
CA GLY A 195 -11.93 10.77 -20.42
C GLY A 195 -12.70 11.61 -19.41
N ARG A 196 -13.22 10.96 -18.37
CA ARG A 196 -14.23 11.48 -17.44
C ARG A 196 -13.87 11.25 -15.98
N ASN A 197 -14.42 12.11 -15.11
CA ASN A 197 -14.28 12.01 -13.66
C ASN A 197 -12.81 11.97 -13.17
N ASN A 198 -11.88 12.57 -13.92
CA ASN A 198 -10.48 12.62 -13.52
C ASN A 198 -10.20 13.85 -12.64
N THR A 199 -9.33 13.70 -11.65
CA THR A 199 -8.81 14.81 -10.83
C THR A 199 -7.30 14.90 -11.05
N ALA A 200 -6.81 15.98 -11.66
CA ALA A 200 -5.41 16.25 -11.94
C ALA A 200 -4.97 17.56 -11.26
N ILE A 201 -4.06 17.51 -10.30
CA ILE A 201 -3.56 18.68 -9.58
C ILE A 201 -2.03 18.66 -9.56
N GLY A 202 -1.40 19.67 -10.12
CA GLY A 202 0.06 19.77 -10.26
C GLY A 202 0.51 19.77 -11.73
N GLY A 203 1.63 20.41 -12.02
CA GLY A 203 2.10 20.55 -13.41
C GLY A 203 2.27 19.18 -14.11
N LEU A 204 1.72 19.06 -15.31
CA LEU A 204 1.79 17.86 -16.16
C LEU A 204 1.13 16.59 -15.55
N ALA A 205 0.31 16.71 -14.51
CA ALA A 205 -0.49 15.59 -14.00
C ALA A 205 -1.51 15.13 -15.06
N LEU A 206 -1.58 13.82 -15.32
CA LEU A 206 -2.43 13.21 -16.36
C LEU A 206 -2.29 13.84 -17.76
N THR A 207 -1.13 14.39 -18.11
CA THR A 207 -0.94 15.16 -19.37
C THR A 207 -1.22 14.36 -20.65
N SER A 208 -0.96 13.05 -20.64
CA SER A 208 -1.17 12.15 -21.79
C SER A 208 -2.48 11.35 -21.74
N ASN A 209 -3.36 11.58 -20.77
CA ASN A 209 -4.65 10.87 -20.69
C ASN A 209 -5.44 11.14 -21.96
N ILE A 210 -5.99 10.13 -22.62
CA ILE A 210 -6.80 10.25 -23.84
C ILE A 210 -8.26 9.94 -23.51
N SER A 211 -8.51 8.71 -23.02
CA SER A 211 -9.86 8.22 -22.68
C SER A 211 -9.94 7.55 -21.31
N GLY A 212 -8.85 7.57 -20.52
CA GLY A 212 -8.84 7.05 -19.14
C GLY A 212 -9.84 7.79 -18.25
N ASP A 213 -10.52 7.03 -17.38
CA ASP A 213 -11.61 7.52 -16.53
C ASP A 213 -11.29 7.31 -15.04
N SER A 214 -11.83 8.19 -14.20
CA SER A 214 -11.85 8.06 -12.74
C SER A 214 -10.45 7.96 -12.11
N ASN A 215 -9.46 8.65 -12.67
CA ASN A 215 -8.12 8.73 -12.10
C ASN A 215 -7.96 9.96 -11.19
N ILE A 216 -7.22 9.80 -10.10
CA ILE A 216 -6.81 10.88 -9.19
C ILE A 216 -5.29 11.01 -9.28
N ALA A 217 -4.78 12.13 -9.77
CA ALA A 217 -3.37 12.45 -9.90
C ALA A 217 -3.08 13.77 -9.17
N VAL A 218 -2.41 13.72 -8.02
CA VAL A 218 -2.06 14.90 -7.23
C VAL A 218 -0.55 14.92 -7.01
N GLY A 219 0.13 15.85 -7.65
CA GLY A 219 1.58 15.98 -7.68
C GLY A 219 2.09 16.23 -9.10
N ALA A 220 3.22 16.92 -9.23
CA ALA A 220 3.80 17.15 -10.54
C ALA A 220 4.17 15.81 -11.21
N PHE A 221 3.80 15.65 -12.49
CA PHE A 221 4.02 14.44 -13.29
C PHE A 221 3.35 13.16 -12.76
N SER A 222 2.41 13.25 -11.80
CA SER A 222 1.63 12.09 -11.37
C SER A 222 0.78 11.57 -12.52
N LEU A 223 0.83 10.25 -12.78
CA LEU A 223 0.13 9.57 -13.88
C LEU A 223 0.35 10.23 -15.27
N SER A 224 1.51 10.87 -15.51
CA SER A 224 1.70 11.73 -16.70
C SER A 224 1.58 10.98 -18.03
N ASN A 225 1.94 9.70 -18.09
CA ASN A 225 1.88 8.88 -19.30
C ASN A 225 0.69 7.92 -19.32
N ASN A 226 -0.26 8.05 -18.39
CA ASN A 226 -1.51 7.30 -18.47
C ASN A 226 -2.28 7.74 -19.72
N THR A 227 -2.68 6.81 -20.60
CA THR A 227 -3.48 7.10 -21.80
C THR A 227 -4.94 6.66 -21.61
N ASP A 228 -5.16 5.41 -21.22
CA ASP A 228 -6.49 4.79 -21.11
C ASP A 228 -6.74 4.07 -19.78
N GLY A 229 -5.72 4.00 -18.91
CA GLY A 229 -5.83 3.42 -17.58
C GLY A 229 -6.89 4.11 -16.73
N ARG A 230 -7.54 3.34 -15.85
CA ARG A 230 -8.71 3.78 -15.09
C ARG A 230 -8.57 3.52 -13.60
N ASN A 231 -9.36 4.24 -12.80
CA ASN A 231 -9.49 3.96 -11.36
C ASN A 231 -8.14 3.99 -10.59
N ASN A 232 -7.17 4.78 -11.05
CA ASN A 232 -5.87 4.90 -10.39
C ASN A 232 -5.82 6.11 -9.46
N ILE A 233 -5.14 5.97 -8.32
CA ILE A 233 -4.86 7.05 -7.37
C ILE A 233 -3.35 7.23 -7.25
N GLY A 234 -2.82 8.33 -7.75
CA GLY A 234 -1.43 8.77 -7.58
C GLY A 234 -1.36 10.05 -6.75
N LEU A 235 -0.73 9.98 -5.58
CA LEU A 235 -0.53 11.12 -4.67
C LEU A 235 0.96 11.27 -4.36
N GLY A 236 1.63 12.22 -5.03
CA GLY A 236 3.08 12.45 -4.93
C GLY A 236 3.70 12.82 -6.27
N ASN A 237 4.94 13.31 -6.26
CA ASN A 237 5.66 13.60 -7.50
C ASN A 237 5.96 12.28 -8.25
N GLN A 238 5.68 12.28 -9.56
CA GLN A 238 5.95 11.13 -10.45
C GLN A 238 5.35 9.78 -10.02
N THR A 239 4.30 9.79 -9.20
CA THR A 239 3.55 8.56 -8.87
C THR A 239 2.93 7.94 -10.11
N LEU A 240 3.07 6.61 -10.27
CA LEU A 240 2.52 5.85 -11.41
C LEU A 240 2.81 6.51 -12.78
N ARG A 241 3.94 7.22 -12.92
CA ARG A 241 4.23 8.10 -14.08
C ARG A 241 4.03 7.41 -15.43
N SER A 242 4.38 6.13 -15.49
CA SER A 242 4.40 5.31 -16.70
C SER A 242 3.27 4.28 -16.77
N ASN A 243 2.22 4.42 -15.95
CA ASN A 243 1.07 3.52 -15.95
C ASN A 243 0.14 3.82 -17.15
N ILE A 244 0.40 3.20 -18.31
CA ILE A 244 -0.27 3.50 -19.59
C ILE A 244 -1.72 2.97 -19.63
N PHE A 245 -1.90 1.68 -19.32
CA PHE A 245 -3.19 0.98 -19.37
C PHE A 245 -3.70 0.46 -18.02
N GLY A 246 -2.88 0.50 -16.97
CA GLY A 246 -3.18 -0.16 -15.72
C GLY A 246 -4.40 0.41 -15.00
N GLU A 247 -5.06 -0.45 -14.23
CA GLU A 247 -6.30 -0.19 -13.54
C GLU A 247 -6.19 -0.45 -12.03
N GLY A 248 -6.86 0.40 -11.25
CA GLY A 248 -7.13 0.11 -9.83
C GLY A 248 -5.91 0.18 -8.93
N ASN A 249 -4.88 0.94 -9.31
CA ASN A 249 -3.68 1.12 -8.49
C ASN A 249 -3.84 2.28 -7.49
N VAL A 250 -3.23 2.14 -6.33
CA VAL A 250 -3.08 3.21 -5.34
C VAL A 250 -1.59 3.41 -5.09
N ALA A 251 -1.07 4.61 -5.36
CA ALA A 251 0.32 4.99 -5.14
C ALA A 251 0.41 6.30 -4.36
N ILE A 252 1.07 6.28 -3.20
CA ILE A 252 1.21 7.44 -2.31
C ILE A 252 2.67 7.58 -1.91
N GLY A 253 3.31 8.67 -2.29
CA GLY A 253 4.74 8.93 -2.03
C GLY A 253 5.48 9.44 -3.27
N ASP A 254 6.65 10.04 -3.08
CA ASP A 254 7.53 10.39 -4.21
C ASP A 254 7.95 9.12 -4.95
N TYR A 255 7.84 9.09 -6.28
CA TYR A 255 8.20 7.94 -7.12
C TYR A 255 7.46 6.60 -6.87
N ALA A 256 6.41 6.58 -6.04
CA ALA A 256 5.68 5.34 -5.76
C ALA A 256 5.01 4.76 -7.04
N GLY A 257 5.19 3.46 -7.28
CA GLY A 257 4.70 2.75 -8.46
C GLY A 257 5.25 3.28 -9.79
N ARG A 258 6.35 4.04 -9.78
CA ARG A 258 6.90 4.61 -11.00
C ARG A 258 7.68 3.54 -11.75
N VAL A 259 7.28 3.24 -12.98
CA VAL A 259 8.10 2.44 -13.90
C VAL A 259 9.12 3.31 -14.64
N LEU A 260 10.40 2.94 -14.56
CA LEU A 260 11.47 3.49 -15.40
C LEU A 260 11.43 2.81 -16.77
N ASP A 261 10.98 3.51 -17.80
CA ASP A 261 10.96 2.97 -19.14
C ASP A 261 12.31 3.18 -19.84
N PHE A 262 13.01 2.09 -20.17
CA PHE A 262 14.13 2.08 -21.10
C PHE A 262 13.71 1.25 -22.33
N GLY A 263 12.92 1.85 -23.23
CA GLY A 263 12.84 1.36 -24.62
C GLY A 263 11.48 0.90 -25.14
N ASN A 264 10.42 1.71 -24.98
CA ASN A 264 9.10 1.46 -25.59
C ASN A 264 8.41 0.18 -25.09
N ALA A 265 8.75 -0.31 -23.89
CA ALA A 265 7.96 -1.41 -23.34
C ALA A 265 6.60 -0.84 -22.93
N VAL A 266 5.57 -1.23 -23.67
CA VAL A 266 4.18 -0.94 -23.36
C VAL A 266 3.89 -1.60 -22.01
N ASP A 267 3.73 -0.81 -20.96
CA ASP A 267 3.29 -1.29 -19.66
C ASP A 267 1.80 -1.63 -19.75
N ILE A 268 1.51 -2.92 -19.94
CA ILE A 268 0.17 -3.42 -20.29
C ILE A 268 -0.63 -3.90 -19.08
N ASP A 269 0.00 -4.27 -17.96
CA ASP A 269 -0.68 -5.06 -16.92
C ASP A 269 -0.40 -4.66 -15.46
N ASN A 270 0.15 -3.46 -15.20
CA ASN A 270 0.30 -2.95 -13.83
C ASN A 270 -1.07 -2.67 -13.17
N ASN A 271 -1.65 -3.65 -12.48
CA ASN A 271 -3.05 -3.62 -12.05
C ASN A 271 -3.25 -3.98 -10.57
N PHE A 272 -4.17 -3.27 -9.91
CA PHE A 272 -4.64 -3.60 -8.56
C PHE A 272 -3.54 -3.60 -7.48
N ASN A 273 -2.53 -2.73 -7.62
CA ASN A 273 -1.46 -2.61 -6.65
C ASN A 273 -1.71 -1.52 -5.61
N VAL A 274 -1.15 -1.68 -4.42
CA VAL A 274 -1.11 -0.67 -3.36
C VAL A 274 0.35 -0.38 -3.03
N PHE A 275 0.81 0.83 -3.32
CA PHE A 275 2.14 1.34 -3.06
C PHE A 275 2.07 2.54 -2.13
N VAL A 276 2.61 2.43 -0.91
CA VAL A 276 2.56 3.50 0.08
C VAL A 276 3.95 3.71 0.68
N GLY A 277 4.57 4.84 0.34
CA GLY A 277 5.93 5.18 0.73
C GLY A 277 6.71 5.76 -0.43
N SER A 278 7.74 6.56 -0.13
CA SER A 278 8.66 7.05 -1.16
C SER A 278 9.34 5.86 -1.83
N GLY A 279 9.27 5.78 -3.15
CA GLY A 279 9.88 4.72 -3.96
C GLY A 279 9.26 3.32 -3.82
N ALA A 280 8.17 3.14 -3.07
CA ALA A 280 7.48 1.85 -2.98
C ALA A 280 7.02 1.40 -4.38
N GLY A 281 7.40 0.18 -4.80
CA GLY A 281 7.09 -0.35 -6.14
C GLY A 281 7.66 0.48 -7.30
N ASN A 282 8.69 1.29 -7.05
CA ASN A 282 9.46 1.92 -8.12
C ASN A 282 10.09 0.82 -8.99
N SER A 283 10.22 1.03 -10.29
CA SER A 283 10.77 0.07 -11.26
C SER A 283 10.00 -1.25 -11.47
N ASP A 284 8.97 -1.57 -10.67
CA ASP A 284 8.12 -2.77 -10.87
C ASP A 284 7.35 -2.70 -12.21
N ARG A 285 7.49 -3.71 -13.07
CA ARG A 285 6.85 -3.78 -14.40
C ARG A 285 5.81 -4.90 -14.42
N ASN A 286 4.66 -4.70 -15.07
CA ASN A 286 3.59 -5.72 -15.17
C ASN A 286 3.19 -6.34 -13.80
N SER A 287 3.36 -5.60 -12.72
CA SER A 287 3.10 -6.07 -11.38
C SER A 287 1.58 -6.05 -11.12
N SER A 288 1.04 -7.07 -10.45
CA SER A 288 -0.39 -7.03 -10.11
C SER A 288 -0.72 -7.57 -8.73
N ARG A 289 -1.74 -6.99 -8.10
CA ARG A 289 -2.26 -7.45 -6.79
C ARG A 289 -1.21 -7.42 -5.68
N ASN A 290 -0.26 -6.49 -5.76
CA ASN A 290 0.79 -6.33 -4.74
C ASN A 290 0.39 -5.29 -3.68
N VAL A 291 0.89 -5.45 -2.47
CA VAL A 291 0.76 -4.48 -1.37
C VAL A 291 2.15 -4.17 -0.83
N TYR A 292 2.69 -3.00 -1.16
CA TYR A 292 3.97 -2.51 -0.66
C TYR A 292 3.78 -1.27 0.20
N ILE A 293 4.25 -1.33 1.43
CA ILE A 293 4.10 -0.25 2.41
C ILE A 293 5.46 0.01 3.07
N GLY A 294 6.12 1.10 2.71
CA GLY A 294 7.41 1.51 3.27
C GLY A 294 8.28 2.27 2.27
N TYR A 295 9.38 2.85 2.77
CA TYR A 295 10.39 3.48 1.91
C TYR A 295 11.06 2.39 1.05
N ASP A 296 11.06 2.54 -0.28
CA ASP A 296 11.62 1.59 -1.26
C ASP A 296 11.15 0.13 -1.11
N ALA A 297 9.99 -0.12 -0.49
CA ALA A 297 9.42 -1.47 -0.40
C ALA A 297 9.08 -2.00 -1.82
N GLY A 298 9.64 -3.15 -2.19
CA GLY A 298 9.47 -3.73 -3.52
C GLY A 298 9.97 -2.86 -4.67
N ALA A 299 10.93 -1.95 -4.45
CA ALA A 299 11.47 -1.06 -5.49
C ALA A 299 12.36 -1.75 -6.55
N GLY A 300 12.65 -3.05 -6.37
CA GLY A 300 13.44 -3.88 -7.28
C GLY A 300 14.94 -3.56 -7.29
N ASP A 301 15.76 -4.54 -7.67
CA ASP A 301 17.18 -4.32 -7.94
C ASP A 301 17.34 -3.56 -9.26
N TYR A 302 17.88 -2.35 -9.17
CA TYR A 302 18.15 -1.49 -10.31
C TYR A 302 19.48 -1.88 -10.98
N ASP A 303 19.50 -2.93 -11.81
CA ASP A 303 20.70 -3.23 -12.62
C ASP A 303 20.83 -2.28 -13.83
N LEU A 304 21.63 -1.23 -13.63
CA LEU A 304 22.06 -0.24 -14.62
C LEU A 304 22.87 -0.82 -15.80
N THR A 305 23.48 -1.99 -15.63
CA THR A 305 24.56 -2.48 -16.49
C THR A 305 24.19 -3.66 -17.36
N GLY A 306 23.14 -4.40 -17.00
CA GLY A 306 22.72 -5.61 -17.71
C GLY A 306 21.75 -5.41 -18.88
N ASN A 307 20.92 -4.35 -18.90
CA ASN A 307 19.80 -4.23 -19.84
C ASN A 307 19.08 -5.57 -20.11
N THR A 308 18.94 -6.37 -19.06
CA THR A 308 18.04 -7.51 -19.01
C THR A 308 17.09 -7.23 -17.86
N GLY A 309 16.45 -6.05 -17.89
CA GLY A 309 15.35 -5.74 -16.97
C GLY A 309 14.48 -6.98 -16.93
N THR A 310 14.63 -7.76 -15.86
CA THR A 310 13.83 -8.94 -15.69
C THR A 310 12.44 -8.38 -15.62
N LEU A 311 11.57 -8.90 -16.49
CA LEU A 311 10.14 -8.72 -16.35
C LEU A 311 9.82 -9.26 -14.96
N GLU A 312 9.88 -8.40 -13.96
CA GLU A 312 9.50 -8.73 -12.60
C GLU A 312 7.98 -8.69 -12.58
N ASP A 313 7.39 -9.68 -13.25
CA ASP A 313 5.96 -9.97 -13.31
C ASP A 313 5.51 -10.43 -11.91
N LYS A 314 5.67 -9.53 -10.93
CA LYS A 314 5.41 -9.72 -9.51
C LYS A 314 3.92 -9.71 -9.29
N VAL A 315 3.39 -10.81 -8.79
CA VAL A 315 1.97 -10.96 -8.54
C VAL A 315 1.72 -11.42 -7.12
N GLY A 316 0.79 -10.74 -6.44
CA GLY A 316 0.28 -11.20 -5.14
C GLY A 316 1.27 -11.11 -3.98
N ASN A 317 2.22 -10.18 -4.05
CA ASN A 317 3.20 -9.96 -2.99
C ASN A 317 2.68 -9.00 -1.91
N VAL A 318 3.14 -9.18 -0.67
CA VAL A 318 2.88 -8.28 0.45
C VAL A 318 4.20 -7.92 1.11
N PHE A 319 4.68 -6.69 0.95
CA PHE A 319 5.92 -6.18 1.53
C PHE A 319 5.63 -5.00 2.45
N ILE A 320 6.05 -5.10 3.72
CA ILE A 320 5.76 -4.09 4.74
C ILE A 320 7.04 -3.74 5.50
N GLY A 321 7.47 -2.48 5.35
CA GLY A 321 8.57 -1.81 6.04
C GLY A 321 9.61 -1.21 5.10
N ASN A 322 10.65 -0.59 5.66
CA ASN A 322 11.75 0.02 4.91
C ASN A 322 12.48 -1.07 4.10
N GLN A 323 12.56 -0.90 2.78
CA GLN A 323 13.23 -1.81 1.84
C GLN A 323 12.72 -3.26 1.84
N ALA A 324 11.55 -3.52 2.46
CA ALA A 324 10.99 -4.86 2.48
C ALA A 324 10.79 -5.39 1.05
N GLY A 325 11.35 -6.57 0.77
CA GLY A 325 11.27 -7.20 -0.55
C GLY A 325 11.99 -6.41 -1.66
N TYR A 326 12.95 -5.54 -1.32
CA TYR A 326 13.70 -4.74 -2.30
C TYR A 326 14.36 -5.62 -3.37
N ASP A 327 15.01 -6.71 -2.97
CA ASP A 327 15.68 -7.66 -3.87
C ASP A 327 14.79 -8.85 -4.29
N GLU A 328 13.50 -8.87 -3.89
CA GLU A 328 12.59 -9.94 -4.27
C GLU A 328 12.15 -9.73 -5.73
N SER A 329 12.20 -10.78 -6.54
CA SER A 329 11.81 -10.77 -7.97
C SER A 329 10.65 -11.72 -8.28
N GLY A 330 10.24 -12.55 -7.32
CA GLY A 330 9.19 -13.55 -7.44
C GLY A 330 7.79 -13.05 -7.08
N SER A 331 6.83 -13.97 -7.20
CA SER A 331 5.41 -13.77 -6.86
C SER A 331 5.02 -14.51 -5.59
N ASN A 332 3.85 -14.18 -5.02
CA ASN A 332 3.25 -14.83 -3.87
C ASN A 332 4.12 -14.80 -2.60
N LYS A 333 4.84 -13.71 -2.37
CA LYS A 333 5.76 -13.54 -1.24
C LYS A 333 5.21 -12.63 -0.15
N LEU A 334 5.54 -12.93 1.09
CA LEU A 334 5.31 -12.06 2.25
C LEU A 334 6.66 -11.65 2.83
N TYR A 335 6.89 -10.34 2.98
CA TYR A 335 7.99 -9.79 3.76
C TYR A 335 7.45 -8.76 4.74
N ILE A 336 7.71 -8.93 6.03
CA ILE A 336 7.50 -7.89 7.05
C ILE A 336 8.83 -7.71 7.75
N GLU A 337 9.53 -6.63 7.41
CA GLU A 337 10.92 -6.40 7.82
C GLU A 337 11.28 -4.90 7.64
N ASN A 338 12.52 -4.47 7.81
CA ASN A 338 12.88 -3.04 7.83
C ASN A 338 14.29 -2.73 7.28
N THR A 339 14.75 -3.59 6.37
CA THR A 339 16.03 -3.65 5.67
C THR A 339 15.79 -4.21 4.25
N ALA A 340 16.82 -4.54 3.48
CA ALA A 340 16.70 -5.25 2.21
C ALA A 340 17.08 -6.73 2.38
N ASN A 341 16.61 -7.36 3.45
CA ASN A 341 17.03 -8.72 3.77
C ASN A 341 16.28 -9.73 2.90
N ASP A 342 16.95 -10.82 2.54
CA ASP A 342 16.35 -11.93 1.80
C ASP A 342 15.39 -12.77 2.65
N ALA A 343 14.83 -13.81 2.03
CA ALA A 343 13.90 -14.75 2.65
C ALA A 343 14.44 -15.40 3.95
N ASP A 344 15.75 -15.56 4.08
CA ASP A 344 16.40 -16.22 5.22
C ASP A 344 16.68 -15.24 6.37
N ASN A 345 16.72 -13.93 6.09
CA ASN A 345 17.07 -12.90 7.07
C ASN A 345 15.94 -11.88 7.36
N ALA A 346 14.82 -11.94 6.64
CA ALA A 346 13.64 -11.11 6.93
C ALA A 346 13.02 -11.47 8.30
N LEU A 347 12.48 -10.49 9.04
CA LEU A 347 11.87 -10.76 10.35
C LEU A 347 10.71 -11.77 10.24
N ILE A 348 9.81 -11.54 9.29
CA ILE A 348 8.78 -12.49 8.86
C ILE A 348 8.88 -12.63 7.36
N TYR A 349 8.99 -13.87 6.89
CA TYR A 349 8.93 -14.25 5.49
C TYR A 349 7.76 -15.22 5.26
N GLY A 350 7.20 -15.25 4.05
CA GLY A 350 6.22 -16.26 3.69
C GLY A 350 6.11 -16.50 2.19
N GLU A 351 5.52 -17.65 1.86
CA GLU A 351 5.16 -18.08 0.49
C GLU A 351 3.68 -18.43 0.49
N PHE A 352 2.85 -17.58 -0.12
CA PHE A 352 1.41 -17.77 -0.14
C PHE A 352 0.98 -19.00 -0.96
N ASP A 353 1.72 -19.31 -2.03
CA ASP A 353 1.46 -20.46 -2.90
C ASP A 353 1.76 -21.80 -2.21
N ASN A 354 2.78 -21.84 -1.35
CA ASN A 354 3.15 -23.02 -0.58
C ASN A 354 2.52 -23.08 0.82
N ASN A 355 1.72 -22.08 1.20
CA ASN A 355 1.15 -21.92 2.55
C ASN A 355 2.22 -21.89 3.65
N ILE A 356 3.33 -21.22 3.39
CA ILE A 356 4.46 -21.14 4.32
C ILE A 356 4.47 -19.77 4.99
N LEU A 357 4.61 -19.78 6.32
CA LEU A 357 4.97 -18.63 7.14
C LEU A 357 6.22 -18.99 7.92
N ARG A 358 7.26 -18.16 7.83
CA ARG A 358 8.52 -18.28 8.56
C ARG A 358 8.75 -17.03 9.39
N THR A 359 9.27 -17.24 10.60
CA THR A 359 9.85 -16.18 11.42
C THR A 359 11.34 -16.49 11.53
N ASN A 360 12.21 -15.64 10.98
CA ASN A 360 13.67 -15.83 11.11
C ASN A 360 14.20 -15.31 12.46
N SER A 361 13.31 -15.27 13.46
CA SER A 361 13.52 -14.83 14.83
C SER A 361 12.78 -15.77 15.79
N GLU A 362 13.01 -15.61 17.08
CA GLU A 362 12.33 -16.41 18.11
C GLU A 362 10.81 -16.17 18.07
N PHE A 363 10.04 -17.23 17.83
CA PHE A 363 8.58 -17.16 17.87
C PHE A 363 8.10 -17.22 19.33
N GLN A 364 7.48 -16.12 19.78
CA GLN A 364 6.96 -15.99 21.14
C GLN A 364 5.42 -15.93 21.13
N ILE A 365 4.77 -16.67 22.03
CA ILE A 365 3.33 -16.56 22.30
C ILE A 365 3.15 -15.89 23.67
N GLY A 366 2.53 -14.71 23.67
CA GLY A 366 2.43 -13.86 24.87
C GLY A 366 3.72 -13.07 25.10
N ASN A 367 4.03 -12.77 26.36
CA ASN A 367 5.31 -12.15 26.74
C ASN A 367 6.05 -13.11 27.68
N PRO A 368 7.03 -13.88 27.20
CA PRO A 368 7.76 -14.85 28.02
C PRO A 368 8.45 -14.24 29.26
N ALA A 369 8.72 -12.93 29.26
CA ALA A 369 9.25 -12.24 30.45
C ALA A 369 8.22 -12.11 31.60
N THR A 370 6.95 -12.41 31.36
CA THR A 370 5.87 -12.31 32.35
C THR A 370 4.91 -13.50 32.30
N SER A 371 4.25 -13.72 31.17
CA SER A 371 3.27 -14.77 30.92
C SER A 371 3.28 -15.10 29.43
N GLY A 372 3.63 -16.34 29.09
CA GLY A 372 3.76 -16.79 27.71
C GLY A 372 4.86 -17.84 27.59
N TYR A 373 5.24 -18.16 26.36
CA TYR A 373 6.36 -19.06 26.08
C TYR A 373 7.04 -18.70 24.76
N ALA A 374 8.33 -19.02 24.68
CA ALA A 374 9.14 -18.89 23.48
C ALA A 374 9.44 -20.29 22.91
N PHE A 375 9.32 -20.44 21.59
CA PHE A 375 9.74 -21.67 20.93
C PHE A 375 11.27 -21.72 20.83
N PRO A 376 11.90 -22.89 21.08
CA PRO A 376 13.33 -23.04 20.89
C PRO A 376 13.75 -22.69 19.46
N THR A 377 14.86 -21.96 19.33
CA THR A 377 15.45 -21.59 18.03
C THR A 377 16.39 -22.68 17.47
N THR A 378 16.58 -23.77 18.21
CA THR A 378 17.35 -24.94 17.80
C THR A 378 16.45 -26.15 17.65
N ASP A 379 16.69 -26.95 16.61
CA ASP A 379 15.96 -28.19 16.36
C ASP A 379 16.17 -29.23 17.48
N GLY A 380 15.14 -30.05 17.67
CA GLY A 380 15.23 -31.26 18.49
C GLY A 380 16.02 -32.35 17.77
N THR A 381 16.62 -33.26 18.54
CA THR A 381 17.21 -34.48 17.98
C THR A 381 16.17 -35.58 17.80
N ALA A 382 16.53 -36.65 17.08
CA ALA A 382 15.63 -37.77 16.83
C ALA A 382 15.07 -38.34 18.15
N ASN A 383 13.77 -38.62 18.16
CA ASN A 383 13.00 -39.07 19.32
C ASN A 383 12.83 -38.03 20.43
N GLN A 384 13.08 -36.75 20.18
CA GLN A 384 12.68 -35.69 21.10
C GLN A 384 11.28 -35.15 20.77
N ILE A 385 10.52 -34.83 21.81
CA ILE A 385 9.25 -34.11 21.79
C ILE A 385 9.43 -32.75 22.46
N LEU A 386 8.67 -31.78 21.98
CA LEU A 386 8.60 -30.47 22.60
C LEU A 386 7.70 -30.55 23.83
N VAL A 387 8.23 -30.22 25.01
CA VAL A 387 7.46 -30.23 26.26
C VAL A 387 7.50 -28.85 26.92
N THR A 388 6.43 -28.54 27.64
CA THR A 388 6.36 -27.36 28.51
C THR A 388 6.49 -27.77 29.97
N ASP A 389 7.13 -26.93 30.77
CA ASP A 389 7.19 -27.07 32.24
C ASP A 389 5.91 -26.58 32.95
N GLY A 390 4.94 -26.04 32.20
CA GLY A 390 3.72 -25.44 32.75
C GLY A 390 3.91 -24.02 33.31
N SER A 391 5.15 -23.50 33.35
CA SER A 391 5.50 -22.11 33.70
C SER A 391 5.91 -21.26 32.51
N GLY A 392 5.77 -21.79 31.29
CA GLY A 392 6.07 -21.06 30.05
C GLY A 392 7.44 -21.34 29.47
N ALA A 393 8.25 -22.23 30.07
CA ALA A 393 9.44 -22.75 29.39
C ALA A 393 9.04 -23.90 28.48
N VAL A 394 9.64 -23.95 27.29
CA VAL A 394 9.42 -24.99 26.28
C VAL A 394 10.78 -25.55 25.86
N SER A 395 10.93 -26.88 25.82
CA SER A 395 12.22 -27.54 25.53
C SER A 395 12.05 -28.91 24.87
N TRP A 396 13.08 -29.36 24.15
CA TRP A 396 13.13 -30.70 23.55
C TRP A 396 13.53 -31.76 24.59
N GLN A 397 12.74 -32.84 24.71
CA GLN A 397 12.99 -33.95 25.64
C GLN A 397 12.70 -35.32 24.99
N ASN A 398 13.40 -36.38 25.38
CA ASN A 398 13.22 -37.71 24.79
C ASN A 398 11.81 -38.29 25.01
N ALA A 399 11.20 -38.82 23.96
CA ALA A 399 9.90 -39.45 23.93
C ALA A 399 9.96 -40.88 24.51
N ASN A 400 10.00 -41.02 25.84
CA ASN A 400 9.74 -42.26 26.58
C ASN A 400 10.59 -43.50 26.20
N THR A 401 11.72 -43.72 26.89
CA THR A 401 12.15 -45.10 27.20
C THR A 401 11.43 -45.52 28.48
N SER A 402 10.78 -46.69 28.51
CA SER A 402 10.36 -47.29 29.78
C SER A 402 11.58 -47.40 30.67
N THR A 403 11.59 -46.72 31.82
CA THR A 403 12.68 -46.85 32.81
C THR A 403 12.61 -48.16 33.60
N LEU A 404 11.56 -48.96 33.39
CA LEU A 404 11.37 -50.24 34.05
C LEU A 404 12.06 -51.37 33.27
N SER A 405 12.82 -52.19 33.98
CA SER A 405 13.50 -53.39 33.49
C SER A 405 12.51 -54.43 32.95
N LEU A 406 12.79 -55.03 31.80
CA LEU A 406 12.03 -56.15 31.25
C LEU A 406 12.94 -57.05 30.41
N VAL A 407 13.11 -58.30 30.85
CA VAL A 407 14.06 -59.27 30.31
C VAL A 407 13.42 -60.65 30.18
N ARG A 408 13.77 -61.36 29.09
CA ARG A 408 13.54 -62.81 28.95
C ARG A 408 14.79 -63.49 28.41
N ALA A 409 15.47 -64.26 29.26
CA ALA A 409 16.67 -65.02 28.95
C ALA A 409 16.34 -66.51 28.68
N ARG A 410 17.09 -67.12 27.75
CA ARG A 410 16.94 -68.53 27.34
C ARG A 410 18.29 -69.13 26.98
N MET A 411 18.30 -70.44 26.73
CA MET A 411 19.50 -71.19 26.35
C MET A 411 19.44 -71.56 24.86
N THR A 412 20.57 -71.52 24.14
CA THR A 412 20.68 -71.99 22.76
C THR A 412 21.09 -73.45 22.67
N SER A 413 21.80 -73.96 23.67
CA SER A 413 22.33 -75.33 23.72
C SER A 413 21.95 -76.03 25.02
N ALA A 414 21.74 -77.35 24.96
CA ALA A 414 21.41 -78.13 26.15
C ALA A 414 22.60 -78.17 27.11
N GLN A 415 22.33 -78.14 28.42
CA GLN A 415 23.38 -78.12 29.47
C GLN A 415 23.34 -79.41 30.28
N THR A 416 24.48 -80.08 30.40
CA THR A 416 24.63 -81.24 31.29
C THR A 416 24.85 -80.78 32.72
N LEU A 417 24.05 -81.31 33.65
CA LEU A 417 24.12 -81.00 35.08
C LEU A 417 25.28 -81.73 35.76
N VAL A 418 25.94 -81.07 36.69
CA VAL A 418 26.91 -81.68 37.62
C VAL A 418 26.29 -81.92 39.00
N SER A 419 26.93 -82.75 39.83
CA SER A 419 26.53 -82.90 41.23
C SER A 419 26.86 -81.61 41.99
N GLY A 420 25.94 -81.14 42.82
CA GLY A 420 26.06 -79.86 43.53
C GLY A 420 25.29 -78.74 42.84
N SER A 421 25.62 -77.50 43.21
CA SER A 421 25.00 -76.29 42.66
C SER A 421 25.66 -75.88 41.36
N GLN A 422 24.87 -75.64 40.31
CA GLN A 422 25.38 -75.21 39.01
C GLN A 422 24.49 -74.13 38.41
N LYS A 423 25.10 -73.01 38.02
CA LYS A 423 24.44 -71.94 37.27
C LYS A 423 23.91 -72.44 35.93
N LEU A 424 22.66 -72.06 35.60
CA LEU A 424 22.08 -72.33 34.28
C LEU A 424 22.61 -71.35 33.25
N LEU A 425 22.98 -71.86 32.06
CA LEU A 425 23.63 -71.08 31.01
C LEU A 425 22.61 -70.46 30.04
N PHE A 426 21.91 -69.43 30.48
CA PHE A 426 21.11 -68.56 29.61
C PHE A 426 21.99 -67.66 28.71
N ASP A 427 22.53 -68.25 27.65
CA ASP A 427 23.48 -67.63 26.72
C ASP A 427 22.85 -66.66 25.70
N THR A 428 21.53 -66.43 25.75
CA THR A 428 20.84 -65.47 24.86
C THR A 428 19.54 -64.94 25.48
N THR A 429 18.99 -63.88 24.90
CA THR A 429 17.73 -63.24 25.33
C THR A 429 16.74 -63.16 24.17
N ASP A 430 15.45 -63.34 24.46
CA ASP A 430 14.37 -63.01 23.51
C ASP A 430 14.16 -61.49 23.44
N PHE A 431 14.25 -60.82 24.58
CA PHE A 431 14.30 -59.37 24.71
C PHE A 431 14.99 -58.97 26.02
N ASP A 432 15.59 -57.78 26.02
CA ASP A 432 16.18 -57.12 27.17
C ASP A 432 16.14 -55.61 26.89
N LEU A 433 15.19 -54.88 27.48
CA LEU A 433 14.93 -53.48 27.13
C LEU A 433 16.04 -52.51 27.55
N ASN A 434 16.81 -52.86 28.58
CA ASN A 434 17.80 -51.98 29.21
C ASN A 434 19.21 -52.59 29.24
N SER A 435 19.45 -53.70 28.54
CA SER A 435 20.73 -54.44 28.54
C SER A 435 21.19 -54.86 29.94
N GLU A 436 20.26 -55.31 30.78
CA GLU A 436 20.50 -55.66 32.17
C GLU A 436 20.82 -57.15 32.38
N PHE A 437 20.69 -57.99 31.35
CA PHE A 437 21.05 -59.41 31.41
C PHE A 437 22.39 -59.69 30.75
N ASP A 438 23.37 -60.09 31.55
CA ASP A 438 24.68 -60.51 31.10
C ASP A 438 24.65 -62.00 30.69
N THR A 439 24.60 -62.25 29.38
CA THR A 439 24.61 -63.60 28.81
C THR A 439 25.95 -64.31 28.93
N VAL A 440 27.05 -63.58 29.16
CA VAL A 440 28.39 -64.16 29.36
C VAL A 440 28.47 -64.73 30.77
N ASN A 441 28.04 -63.97 31.76
CA ASN A 441 28.04 -64.38 33.17
C ASN A 441 26.75 -65.07 33.63
N ASN A 442 25.75 -65.14 32.75
CA ASN A 442 24.44 -65.78 32.95
C ASN A 442 23.68 -65.23 34.17
N GLN A 443 23.59 -63.90 34.25
CA GLN A 443 23.04 -63.19 35.40
C GLN A 443 22.37 -61.88 34.99
N PHE A 444 21.36 -61.47 35.74
CA PHE A 444 20.75 -60.16 35.67
C PHE A 444 21.45 -59.21 36.64
N VAL A 445 21.67 -57.95 36.24
CA VAL A 445 22.21 -56.87 37.09
C VAL A 445 21.20 -55.74 37.13
N ALA A 446 20.66 -55.40 38.30
CA ALA A 446 19.65 -54.36 38.43
C ALA A 446 20.23 -52.98 38.06
N GLY A 447 19.62 -52.28 37.09
CA GLY A 447 20.01 -50.93 36.70
C GLY A 447 19.50 -49.83 37.63
N SER A 448 18.57 -50.12 38.54
CA SER A 448 17.97 -49.15 39.46
C SER A 448 17.36 -49.82 40.69
N ASP A 449 17.21 -49.07 41.77
CA ASP A 449 16.48 -49.52 42.97
C ASP A 449 15.01 -49.75 42.62
N GLY A 450 14.42 -50.86 43.08
CA GLY A 450 13.02 -51.15 42.80
C GLY A 450 12.54 -52.51 43.28
N PHE A 451 11.27 -52.80 43.01
CA PHE A 451 10.70 -54.13 43.18
C PHE A 451 10.71 -54.86 41.85
N TYR A 452 11.23 -56.08 41.86
CA TYR A 452 11.41 -56.91 40.68
C TYR A 452 10.65 -58.23 40.84
N ASN A 453 9.97 -58.64 39.78
CA ASN A 453 9.35 -59.95 39.65
C ASN A 453 10.24 -60.86 38.80
N PHE A 454 10.58 -62.03 39.34
CA PHE A 454 11.41 -63.04 38.69
C PHE A 454 10.58 -64.29 38.43
N SER A 455 10.76 -64.90 37.27
CA SER A 455 10.25 -66.25 37.00
C SER A 455 11.29 -67.07 36.25
N ALA A 456 11.65 -68.24 36.78
CA ALA A 456 12.59 -69.14 36.13
C ALA A 456 12.00 -70.54 36.03
N GLN A 457 12.34 -71.24 34.97
CA GLN A 457 11.96 -72.62 34.74
C GLN A 457 13.12 -73.35 34.10
N PHE A 458 13.27 -74.64 34.40
CA PHE A 458 14.08 -75.54 33.59
C PHE A 458 13.35 -76.86 33.36
N SER A 459 13.70 -77.53 32.26
CA SER A 459 13.25 -78.88 31.97
C SER A 459 14.37 -79.77 31.48
N THR A 460 14.32 -81.06 31.79
CA THR A 460 15.34 -82.04 31.39
C THR A 460 14.88 -82.96 30.26
N ASP A 461 15.76 -83.80 29.75
CA ASP A 461 15.38 -85.05 29.10
C ASP A 461 14.74 -86.04 30.10
N ALA A 462 14.15 -87.13 29.61
CA ALA A 462 13.48 -88.11 30.49
C ALA A 462 14.49 -88.84 31.38
N GLN A 463 14.34 -88.73 32.70
CA GLN A 463 15.22 -89.32 33.69
C GLN A 463 14.61 -90.60 34.25
N THR A 464 15.45 -91.60 34.54
CA THR A 464 15.08 -92.85 35.24
C THR A 464 15.73 -92.96 36.62
N ASN A 465 16.52 -91.96 37.01
CA ASN A 465 17.18 -91.91 38.31
C ASN A 465 16.19 -91.58 39.44
N THR A 466 16.64 -91.75 40.67
CA THR A 466 15.94 -91.27 41.86
C THR A 466 16.85 -90.28 42.56
N THR A 467 16.52 -89.00 42.47
CA THR A 467 17.32 -87.88 43.00
C THR A 467 16.45 -86.64 43.17
N THR A 468 17.00 -85.63 43.84
CA THR A 468 16.34 -84.33 44.03
C THR A 468 16.89 -83.33 43.03
N TYR A 469 15.99 -82.61 42.37
CA TYR A 469 16.35 -81.46 41.54
C TYR A 469 15.74 -80.21 42.14
N THR A 470 16.60 -79.27 42.49
CA THR A 470 16.21 -78.01 43.13
C THR A 470 16.54 -76.85 42.20
N LEU A 471 15.57 -76.00 41.92
CA LEU A 471 15.77 -74.74 41.19
C LEU A 471 15.88 -73.59 42.18
N VAL A 472 16.89 -72.74 42.04
CA VAL A 472 17.23 -71.71 43.02
C VAL A 472 17.40 -70.35 42.34
N ILE A 473 16.82 -69.32 42.94
CA ILE A 473 17.14 -67.90 42.65
C ILE A 473 18.19 -67.46 43.67
N TYR A 474 19.31 -66.97 43.17
CA TYR A 474 20.34 -66.31 43.95
C TYR A 474 20.24 -64.80 43.78
N ILE A 475 20.43 -64.06 44.87
CA ILE A 475 20.64 -62.61 44.86
C ILE A 475 21.97 -62.33 45.57
N ASN A 476 22.90 -61.66 44.89
CA ASN A 476 24.24 -61.35 45.41
C ASN A 476 24.97 -62.57 45.99
N GLY A 477 24.84 -63.73 45.34
CA GLY A 477 25.48 -64.98 45.76
C GLY A 477 24.82 -65.69 46.94
N SER A 478 23.75 -65.15 47.52
CA SER A 478 22.95 -65.79 48.57
C SER A 478 21.67 -66.42 48.01
N ILE A 479 21.25 -67.56 48.55
CA ILE A 479 19.97 -68.18 48.19
C ILE A 479 18.83 -67.25 48.62
N TYR A 480 18.06 -66.75 47.66
CA TYR A 480 16.86 -65.96 47.94
C TYR A 480 15.63 -66.85 48.06
N GLN A 481 15.42 -67.74 47.08
CA GLN A 481 14.32 -68.69 47.08
C GLN A 481 14.71 -69.98 46.34
N ARG A 482 14.16 -71.12 46.77
CA ARG A 482 14.37 -72.41 46.09
C ARG A 482 13.09 -73.22 46.01
N VAL A 483 12.97 -74.03 44.96
CA VAL A 483 11.92 -75.05 44.80
C VAL A 483 12.59 -76.40 44.68
N GLU A 484 12.36 -77.25 45.68
CA GLU A 484 12.97 -78.57 45.81
C GLU A 484 11.90 -79.65 45.68
N GLN A 485 12.10 -80.61 44.78
CA GLN A 485 11.21 -81.76 44.64
C GLN A 485 11.97 -83.02 44.22
N ASN A 486 11.67 -84.11 44.91
CA ASN A 486 12.19 -85.43 44.60
C ASN A 486 11.65 -85.92 43.26
N HIS A 487 12.51 -86.58 42.50
CA HIS A 487 12.14 -87.39 41.35
C HIS A 487 12.28 -88.87 41.71
N SER A 488 11.26 -89.66 41.41
CA SER A 488 11.28 -91.11 41.54
C SER A 488 10.54 -91.71 40.35
N GLY A 489 11.23 -92.51 39.53
CA GLY A 489 10.66 -93.20 38.37
C GLY A 489 11.18 -92.67 37.03
N SER A 490 10.44 -92.95 35.95
CA SER A 490 10.82 -92.59 34.58
C SER A 490 10.02 -91.37 34.09
N GLY A 491 10.68 -90.25 33.77
CA GLY A 491 9.99 -89.09 33.21
C GLY A 491 10.86 -87.83 33.12
N ARG A 492 10.39 -86.84 32.35
CA ARG A 492 11.01 -85.52 32.28
C ARG A 492 10.81 -84.75 33.58
N ILE A 493 11.83 -84.03 34.00
CA ILE A 493 11.75 -83.11 35.14
C ILE A 493 11.48 -81.72 34.61
N THR A 494 10.53 -81.03 35.21
CA THR A 494 10.32 -79.59 35.03
C THR A 494 10.19 -78.97 36.41
N ARG A 495 10.92 -77.89 36.66
CA ARG A 495 10.81 -77.08 37.88
C ARG A 495 10.60 -75.64 37.49
N GLN A 496 9.74 -74.96 38.23
CA GLN A 496 9.47 -73.55 38.05
C GLN A 496 9.54 -72.87 39.41
N ILE A 497 10.06 -71.64 39.41
CA ILE A 497 10.14 -70.77 40.57
C ILE A 497 9.72 -69.37 40.15
N SER A 498 9.03 -68.66 41.03
CA SER A 498 8.73 -67.23 40.84
C SER A 498 8.81 -66.52 42.19
N ALA A 499 9.30 -65.29 42.16
CA ALA A 499 9.59 -64.52 43.37
C ALA A 499 9.50 -63.02 43.07
N ILE A 500 9.10 -62.23 44.07
CA ILE A 500 9.27 -60.78 44.06
C ILE A 500 10.39 -60.45 45.04
N ALA A 501 11.36 -59.62 44.63
CA ALA A 501 12.40 -59.11 45.51
C ALA A 501 12.57 -57.60 45.34
N GLN A 502 12.92 -56.92 46.42
CA GLN A 502 13.45 -55.57 46.35
C GLN A 502 14.95 -55.67 46.01
N LEU A 503 15.37 -54.99 44.95
CA LEU A 503 16.77 -54.88 44.56
C LEU A 503 17.23 -53.44 44.69
N SER A 504 18.51 -53.27 45.03
CA SER A 504 19.24 -52.03 44.83
C SER A 504 19.92 -52.05 43.46
N ALA A 505 20.24 -50.88 42.91
CA ALA A 505 21.08 -50.79 41.73
C ALA A 505 22.38 -51.58 41.96
N THR A 506 22.82 -52.33 40.95
CA THR A 506 23.97 -53.26 40.94
C THR A 506 23.76 -54.63 41.61
N ASP A 507 22.61 -54.88 42.24
CA ASP A 507 22.31 -56.23 42.74
C ASP A 507 22.27 -57.25 41.58
N ILE A 508 22.86 -58.42 41.82
CA ILE A 508 23.02 -59.47 40.82
C ILE A 508 22.05 -60.61 41.14
N VAL A 509 21.28 -61.03 40.14
CA VAL A 509 20.35 -62.17 40.23
C VAL A 509 20.72 -63.25 39.20
N HIS A 510 20.85 -64.49 39.65
CA HIS A 510 21.09 -65.62 38.74
C HIS A 510 20.38 -66.88 39.21
N ILE A 511 20.27 -67.86 38.31
CA ILE A 511 19.55 -69.10 38.54
C ILE A 511 20.54 -70.27 38.58
N GLU A 512 20.41 -71.11 39.58
CA GLU A 512 21.16 -72.37 39.67
C GLU A 512 20.22 -73.57 39.83
N VAL A 513 20.69 -74.72 39.37
CA VAL A 513 20.10 -76.02 39.68
C VAL A 513 21.04 -76.77 40.62
N ILE A 514 20.47 -77.28 41.72
CA ILE A 514 21.17 -78.16 42.65
C ILE A 514 20.70 -79.59 42.41
N THR A 515 21.64 -80.51 42.19
CA THR A 515 21.38 -81.95 42.09
C THR A 515 22.26 -82.74 43.05
N THR A 516 21.79 -83.90 43.51
CA THR A 516 22.60 -84.83 44.32
C THR A 516 23.02 -86.06 43.52
N GLY A 517 24.26 -86.52 43.71
CA GLY A 517 24.72 -87.88 43.37
C GLY A 517 24.32 -88.37 41.97
N THR A 518 23.25 -89.16 41.90
CA THR A 518 22.70 -89.80 40.68
C THR A 518 22.02 -88.86 39.69
N GLY A 519 21.88 -87.57 40.03
CA GLY A 519 21.35 -86.50 39.15
C GLY A 519 22.40 -85.82 38.25
N ALA A 520 23.69 -86.09 38.51
CA ALA A 520 24.76 -85.62 37.64
C ALA A 520 24.71 -86.36 36.28
N GLY A 521 24.95 -85.63 35.19
CA GLY A 521 24.86 -86.14 33.82
C GLY A 521 23.51 -85.90 33.13
N THR A 522 22.49 -85.41 33.86
CA THR A 522 21.18 -85.07 33.30
C THR A 522 21.27 -83.86 32.36
N SER A 523 20.60 -83.91 31.20
CA SER A 523 20.62 -82.83 30.23
C SER A 523 19.42 -81.89 30.41
N VAL A 524 19.70 -80.61 30.71
CA VAL A 524 18.71 -79.53 30.67
C VAL A 524 18.47 -79.14 29.21
N LEU A 525 17.21 -79.18 28.79
CA LEU A 525 16.79 -78.86 27.43
C LEU A 525 16.92 -77.36 27.15
N ASN A 526 17.39 -77.03 25.94
CA ASN A 526 17.42 -75.68 25.37
C ASN A 526 16.06 -75.23 24.78
N ASN A 527 14.96 -75.73 25.32
CA ASN A 527 13.63 -75.39 24.82
C ASN A 527 13.16 -74.06 25.42
N ASN A 528 13.04 -73.02 24.59
CA ASN A 528 12.66 -71.65 24.97
C ASN A 528 11.27 -71.50 25.64
N THR A 529 10.41 -72.52 25.59
CA THR A 529 9.12 -72.54 26.31
C THR A 529 9.18 -73.25 27.66
N ARG A 530 10.27 -73.95 27.95
CA ARG A 530 10.40 -74.86 29.10
C ARG A 530 11.65 -74.65 29.95
N THR A 531 12.63 -73.92 29.43
CA THR A 531 13.83 -73.46 30.12
C THR A 531 14.05 -71.98 29.80
N CYS A 532 13.69 -71.11 30.74
CA CYS A 532 13.76 -69.66 30.57
C CYS A 532 13.87 -68.95 31.91
N PHE A 533 14.29 -67.68 31.88
CA PHE A 533 14.34 -66.78 33.02
C PHE A 533 13.82 -65.40 32.62
N ASN A 534 12.68 -64.98 33.19
CA ASN A 534 12.08 -63.67 32.95
C ASN A 534 12.24 -62.76 34.17
N ILE A 535 12.50 -61.48 33.92
CA ILE A 535 12.61 -60.42 34.93
C ILE A 535 11.76 -59.23 34.49
N GLU A 536 10.99 -58.66 35.40
CA GLU A 536 10.25 -57.42 35.21
C GLU A 536 10.38 -56.53 36.44
N ARG A 537 10.77 -55.26 36.28
CA ARG A 537 10.68 -54.27 37.36
C ARG A 537 9.25 -53.79 37.43
N ILE A 538 8.59 -54.06 38.54
CA ILE A 538 7.18 -53.77 38.77
C ILE A 538 6.96 -52.47 39.56
N ARG A 539 8.00 -51.91 40.19
CA ARG A 539 7.93 -50.63 40.91
C ARG A 539 9.29 -49.96 41.09
#